data_AF-A0A0M0T4P9-F1
#
_entry.id   AF-A0A0M0T4P9-F1
#
_cell.length_a   1.000
_cell.length_b   1.000
_cell.length_c   1.000
_cell.angle_alpha   90.00
_cell.angle_beta   90.00
_cell.angle_gamma   90.00
#
_symmetry.space_group_name_H-M   'P 1'
#
loop_
_entity.id
_entity.type
_entity.pdbx_description
1 polymer ?
#
loop_
_entity_poly.entity_id
_entity_poly.type
_entity_poly.pdbx_seq_one_letter_code
_entity_poly.pdbx_strand_id
1 'polypeptide(L)'
;HHLRPHYWFRTLPEQRDEIRLRDNNGLYGSPLWPFGWLVHRHNARSGFIATSGIYRVLVWPYLFKNFSLRDLAEFLEIYGLPARIATYAAGTSDADRDRLLDSLVRLGHEAVAAIPAGSEIRFESAASGGSEPFMAMINWAERTQSKIILGGTLTTQADGKSSTHALGNVHNEVRHDLMTADARQLEGMFKNLIQMLLALNGHTEINPHRLPRFVFDTREAVDLP
;
A
#
# COMPACT_ATOMS: atom_id res chain seq x y z
N HIS A 1 -8.75 5.85 -24.99
CA HIS A 1 -7.58 6.30 -24.19
C HIS A 1 -6.46 5.28 -24.35
N HIS A 2 -5.42 5.58 -25.12
CA HIS A 2 -4.21 4.75 -25.12
C HIS A 2 -3.45 5.05 -23.82
N LEU A 3 -3.46 4.10 -22.89
CA LEU A 3 -2.61 4.16 -21.70
C LEU A 3 -1.16 4.22 -22.18
N ARG A 4 -0.46 5.32 -21.91
CA ARG A 4 0.97 5.47 -22.23
C ARG A 4 1.73 4.54 -21.27
N PRO A 5 2.34 3.46 -21.76
CA PRO A 5 2.81 2.43 -20.85
C PRO A 5 4.05 2.87 -20.07
N HIS A 6 4.07 2.53 -18.78
CA HIS A 6 5.19 2.84 -17.87
C HIS A 6 6.54 2.27 -18.35
N TYR A 7 6.53 1.26 -19.23
CA TYR A 7 7.74 0.66 -19.79
C TYR A 7 8.50 1.59 -20.75
N TRP A 8 7.95 2.74 -21.14
CA TRP A 8 8.66 3.73 -21.97
C TRP A 8 9.84 4.39 -21.27
N PHE A 9 9.88 4.34 -19.94
CA PHE A 9 10.95 4.91 -19.15
C PHE A 9 11.74 3.84 -18.43
N ARG A 10 13.00 4.15 -18.18
CA ARG A 10 13.87 3.36 -17.30
C ARG A 10 14.74 4.30 -16.49
N THR A 11 15.22 3.76 -15.38
CA THR A 11 16.25 4.36 -14.54
C THR A 11 17.54 3.58 -14.67
N LEU A 12 18.68 4.27 -14.57
CA LEU A 12 20.01 3.66 -14.57
C LEU A 12 20.74 4.02 -13.27
N PRO A 13 20.68 3.13 -12.25
CA PRO A 13 21.39 3.33 -10.98
C PRO A 13 22.89 3.64 -11.17
N GLU A 14 23.53 3.03 -12.16
CA GLU A 14 24.96 3.19 -12.47
C GLU A 14 25.28 4.58 -13.09
N GLN A 15 24.27 5.28 -13.63
CA GLN A 15 24.40 6.60 -14.25
C GLN A 15 23.64 7.67 -13.45
N ARG A 16 23.94 7.78 -12.15
CA ARG A 16 23.36 8.80 -11.24
C ARG A 16 21.83 8.72 -11.13
N ASP A 17 21.24 7.60 -11.52
CA ASP A 17 19.81 7.38 -11.55
C ASP A 17 19.04 8.42 -12.38
N GLU A 18 19.48 8.62 -13.62
CA GLU A 18 18.78 9.47 -14.59
C GLU A 18 17.55 8.75 -15.18
N ILE A 19 16.44 9.48 -15.35
CA ILE A 19 15.26 9.00 -16.09
C ILE A 19 15.58 9.04 -17.59
N ARG A 20 15.41 7.92 -18.28
CA ARG A 20 15.73 7.76 -19.70
C ARG A 20 14.60 7.09 -20.47
N LEU A 21 14.58 7.33 -21.78
CA LEU A 21 13.69 6.65 -22.71
C LEU A 21 14.19 5.23 -22.97
N ARG A 22 13.28 4.26 -22.87
CA ARG A 22 13.51 2.89 -23.30
C ARG A 22 13.26 2.82 -24.80
N ASP A 23 14.33 2.77 -25.58
CA ASP A 23 14.33 2.62 -27.02
C ASP A 23 15.21 1.43 -27.46
N ASN A 24 15.43 1.29 -28.76
CA ASN A 24 16.29 0.25 -29.33
C ASN A 24 17.79 0.54 -29.14
N ASN A 25 18.17 1.60 -28.42
CA ASN A 25 19.56 2.04 -28.24
C ASN A 25 20.28 1.28 -27.11
N GLY A 26 20.04 -0.04 -27.04
CA GLY A 26 20.73 -0.95 -26.13
C GLY A 26 20.33 -0.85 -24.65
N LEU A 27 21.21 -1.35 -23.78
CA LEU A 27 20.95 -1.52 -22.35
C LEU A 27 20.81 -0.20 -21.59
N TYR A 28 21.23 0.93 -22.15
CA TYR A 28 21.25 2.22 -21.45
C TYR A 28 20.11 3.17 -21.84
N GLY A 29 19.47 2.94 -22.98
CA GLY A 29 18.42 3.83 -23.50
C GLY A 29 18.92 5.25 -23.82
N SER A 30 18.01 6.09 -24.29
CA SER A 30 18.31 7.45 -24.72
C SER A 30 17.90 8.51 -23.68
N PRO A 31 18.59 9.67 -23.63
CA PRO A 31 18.15 10.78 -22.78
C PRO A 31 16.74 11.25 -23.18
N LEU A 32 16.05 11.89 -22.24
CA LEU A 32 14.78 12.56 -22.55
C LEU A 32 15.01 13.62 -23.62
N TRP A 33 14.05 13.76 -24.54
CA TRP A 33 14.11 14.80 -25.57
C TRP A 33 14.14 16.19 -24.93
N PRO A 34 15.10 17.07 -25.28
CA PRO A 34 15.12 18.43 -24.81
C PRO A 34 13.77 19.10 -25.07
N PHE A 35 13.19 19.73 -24.06
CA PHE A 35 11.89 20.42 -24.14
C PHE A 35 10.69 19.55 -24.57
N GLY A 36 10.84 18.22 -24.63
CA GLY A 36 9.75 17.30 -24.95
C GLY A 36 9.01 16.75 -23.73
N TRP A 37 9.53 16.99 -22.53
CA TRP A 37 9.08 16.35 -21.30
C TRP A 37 9.02 17.32 -20.13
N LEU A 38 7.99 17.16 -19.30
CA LEU A 38 7.89 17.81 -18.00
C LEU A 38 8.14 16.75 -16.92
N VAL A 39 9.24 16.90 -16.17
CA VAL A 39 9.69 15.91 -15.19
C VAL A 39 9.47 16.44 -13.78
N HIS A 40 8.69 15.71 -12.99
CA HIS A 40 8.58 15.89 -11.55
C HIS A 40 9.38 14.80 -10.83
N ARG A 41 10.24 15.20 -9.89
CA ARG A 41 10.98 14.29 -9.02
C ARG A 41 10.65 14.61 -7.57
N HIS A 42 10.02 13.66 -6.90
CA HIS A 42 9.75 13.76 -5.47
C HIS A 42 11.07 13.62 -4.69
N ASN A 43 11.35 14.55 -3.79
CA ASN A 43 12.62 14.63 -3.06
C ASN A 43 12.46 14.19 -1.60
N ALA A 44 11.93 12.98 -1.37
CA ALA A 44 11.81 12.43 -0.01
C ALA A 44 13.12 11.88 0.56
N ARG A 45 14.06 11.48 -0.30
CA ARG A 45 15.35 10.91 0.11
C ARG A 45 16.40 11.11 -0.98
N SER A 46 17.64 11.37 -0.57
CA SER A 46 18.81 11.32 -1.42
C SER A 46 19.13 9.89 -1.86
N GLY A 47 19.58 9.75 -3.11
CA GLY A 47 19.91 8.46 -3.71
C GLY A 47 19.05 8.15 -4.92
N PHE A 48 18.71 6.88 -5.07
CA PHE A 48 18.02 6.36 -6.25
C PHE A 48 16.56 6.87 -6.33
N ILE A 49 16.12 7.31 -7.52
CA ILE A 49 14.72 7.63 -7.88
C ILE A 49 13.79 6.50 -7.47
N ALA A 50 14.17 5.24 -7.70
CA ALA A 50 13.39 4.07 -7.27
C ALA A 50 13.30 3.90 -5.74
N THR A 51 13.93 4.75 -4.95
CA THR A 51 13.82 4.76 -3.48
C THR A 51 13.18 6.03 -2.93
N SER A 52 12.89 6.99 -3.81
CA SER A 52 12.32 8.29 -3.46
C SER A 52 10.81 8.26 -3.25
N GLY A 53 10.10 7.28 -3.80
CA GLY A 53 8.65 7.19 -3.68
C GLY A 53 8.18 6.76 -2.28
N ILE A 54 7.03 7.29 -1.87
CA ILE A 54 6.36 6.96 -0.59
C ILE A 54 6.02 5.47 -0.47
N TYR A 55 5.84 4.78 -1.62
CA TYR A 55 5.60 3.34 -1.66
C TYR A 55 6.67 2.53 -0.93
N ARG A 56 7.92 3.01 -0.88
CA ARG A 56 9.03 2.33 -0.20
C ARG A 56 8.75 2.08 1.28
N VAL A 57 8.05 3.01 1.93
CA VAL A 57 7.69 2.88 3.35
C VAL A 57 6.33 2.18 3.49
N LEU A 58 5.42 2.39 2.52
CA LEU A 58 4.09 1.79 2.53
C LEU A 58 4.06 0.30 2.16
N VAL A 59 5.11 -0.24 1.51
CA VAL A 59 5.17 -1.64 1.10
C VAL A 59 5.04 -2.60 2.29
N TRP A 60 5.67 -2.27 3.42
CA TRP A 60 5.65 -3.11 4.63
C TRP A 60 4.26 -3.20 5.27
N PRO A 61 3.59 -2.09 5.64
CA PRO A 61 2.25 -2.18 6.18
C PRO A 61 1.25 -2.74 5.17
N TYR A 62 1.45 -2.50 3.86
CA TYR A 62 0.63 -3.16 2.84
C TYR A 62 0.78 -4.69 2.87
N LEU A 63 2.02 -5.21 2.86
CA LEU A 63 2.28 -6.65 2.88
C LEU A 63 1.77 -7.30 4.17
N PHE A 64 2.12 -6.75 5.33
CA PHE A 64 1.72 -7.31 6.62
C PHE A 64 0.20 -7.27 6.83
N LYS A 65 -0.48 -6.21 6.39
CA LYS A 65 -1.95 -6.16 6.39
C LYS A 65 -2.55 -7.28 5.54
N ASN A 66 -2.03 -7.50 4.33
CA ASN A 66 -2.55 -8.55 3.44
C ASN A 66 -2.34 -9.95 4.02
N PHE A 67 -1.17 -10.22 4.63
CA PHE A 67 -0.93 -11.49 5.30
C PHE A 67 -1.88 -11.68 6.49
N SER A 68 -2.01 -10.68 7.37
CA SER A 68 -2.93 -10.80 8.52
C SER A 68 -4.39 -10.91 8.13
N LEU A 69 -4.81 -10.28 7.03
CA LEU A 69 -6.17 -10.43 6.53
C LEU A 69 -6.42 -11.83 5.97
N ARG A 70 -5.44 -12.39 5.25
CA ARG A 70 -5.51 -13.79 4.78
C ARG A 70 -5.55 -14.77 5.94
N ASP A 71 -4.66 -14.61 6.91
CA ASP A 71 -4.57 -15.51 8.06
C ASP A 71 -5.81 -15.40 8.95
N LEU A 72 -6.39 -14.19 9.08
CA LEU A 72 -7.67 -13.99 9.76
C LEU A 72 -8.81 -14.72 9.04
N ALA A 73 -8.86 -14.67 7.71
CA ALA A 73 -9.87 -15.38 6.95
C ALA A 73 -9.76 -16.90 7.12
N GLU A 74 -8.54 -17.45 7.06
CA GLU A 74 -8.26 -18.87 7.31
C GLU A 74 -8.63 -19.27 8.75
N PHE A 75 -8.27 -18.44 9.73
CA PHE A 75 -8.66 -18.63 11.12
C PHE A 75 -10.17 -18.68 11.30
N LEU A 76 -10.91 -17.73 10.70
CA LEU A 76 -12.38 -17.68 10.76
C LEU A 76 -13.02 -18.89 10.06
N GLU A 77 -12.41 -19.40 8.99
CA GLU A 77 -12.87 -20.62 8.32
C GLU A 77 -12.72 -21.85 9.21
N ILE A 78 -11.56 -22.06 9.84
CA ILE A 78 -11.33 -23.18 10.77
C ILE A 78 -12.23 -23.06 12.01
N TYR A 79 -12.43 -21.85 12.54
CA TYR A 79 -13.35 -21.63 13.65
C TYR A 79 -14.82 -21.87 13.27
N GLY A 80 -15.21 -21.52 12.04
CA GLY A 80 -16.55 -21.76 11.52
C GLY A 80 -16.82 -23.22 11.16
N LEU A 81 -15.76 -23.96 10.78
CA LEU A 81 -15.81 -25.36 10.34
C LEU A 81 -14.68 -26.15 11.02
N PRO A 82 -14.84 -26.57 12.28
CA PRO A 82 -13.81 -27.31 12.99
C PRO A 82 -13.49 -28.63 12.28
N ALA A 83 -12.23 -29.06 12.39
CA ALA A 83 -11.78 -30.33 11.84
C ALA A 83 -12.58 -31.49 12.46
N ARG A 84 -13.04 -32.40 11.60
CA ARG A 84 -13.80 -33.60 12.01
C ARG A 84 -12.91 -34.80 11.79
N ILE A 85 -12.57 -35.47 12.90
CA ILE A 85 -11.68 -36.63 12.87
C ILE A 85 -12.51 -37.84 13.27
N ALA A 86 -12.51 -38.86 12.41
CA ALA A 86 -13.11 -40.15 12.74
C ALA A 86 -12.03 -41.19 13.01
N THR A 87 -12.18 -41.90 14.12
CA THR A 87 -11.31 -43.03 14.47
C THR A 87 -11.99 -44.35 14.08
N TYR A 88 -11.18 -45.30 13.60
CA TYR A 88 -11.64 -46.64 13.24
C TYR A 88 -10.64 -47.70 13.72
N ALA A 89 -11.10 -48.92 13.91
CA ALA A 89 -10.28 -50.01 14.43
C ALA A 89 -9.24 -50.50 13.39
N ALA A 90 -8.09 -50.96 13.88
CA ALA A 90 -7.11 -51.61 13.01
C ALA A 90 -7.72 -52.87 12.37
N GLY A 91 -7.77 -52.92 11.04
CA GLY A 91 -8.39 -54.01 10.28
C GLY A 91 -9.73 -53.66 9.59
N THR A 92 -10.25 -52.43 9.74
CA THR A 92 -11.43 -51.97 8.98
C THR A 92 -11.19 -52.04 7.47
N SER A 93 -12.18 -52.54 6.72
CA SER A 93 -12.12 -52.66 5.26
C SER A 93 -12.08 -51.28 4.59
N ASP A 94 -11.48 -51.18 3.40
CA ASP A 94 -11.42 -49.90 2.68
C ASP A 94 -12.82 -49.38 2.33
N ALA A 95 -13.77 -50.28 2.01
CA ALA A 95 -15.16 -49.91 1.74
C ALA A 95 -15.87 -49.27 2.95
N ASP A 96 -15.55 -49.70 4.17
CA ASP A 96 -16.13 -49.10 5.38
C ASP A 96 -15.46 -47.77 5.72
N ARG A 97 -14.16 -47.59 5.40
CA ARG A 97 -13.48 -46.29 5.54
C ARG A 97 -14.08 -45.24 4.60
N ASP A 98 -14.37 -45.63 3.35
CA ASP A 98 -15.00 -44.73 2.37
C ASP A 98 -16.40 -44.29 2.80
N ARG A 99 -17.21 -45.21 3.35
CA ARG A 99 -18.52 -44.87 3.94
C ARG A 99 -18.40 -43.92 5.13
N LEU A 100 -17.37 -44.09 5.95
CA LEU A 100 -17.09 -43.22 7.10
C LEU A 100 -16.71 -41.81 6.62
N LEU A 101 -15.88 -41.71 5.58
CA LEU A 101 -15.51 -40.43 4.95
C LEU A 101 -16.71 -39.74 4.31
N ASP A 102 -17.55 -40.46 3.56
CA ASP A 102 -18.80 -39.90 3.00
C ASP A 102 -19.71 -39.37 4.11
N SER A 103 -19.83 -40.12 5.22
CA SER A 103 -20.61 -39.71 6.38
C SER A 103 -20.06 -38.45 7.05
N LEU A 104 -18.74 -38.26 7.11
CA LEU A 104 -18.10 -37.03 7.62
C LEU A 104 -18.38 -35.82 6.71
N VAL A 105 -18.36 -36.01 5.39
CA VAL A 105 -18.67 -34.95 4.42
C VAL A 105 -20.15 -34.55 4.52
N ARG A 106 -21.05 -35.53 4.62
CA ARG A 106 -22.49 -35.30 4.83
C ARG A 106 -22.78 -34.62 6.15
N LEU A 107 -22.16 -35.05 7.25
CA LEU A 107 -22.30 -34.42 8.57
C LEU A 107 -21.93 -32.93 8.52
N GLY A 108 -21.00 -32.57 7.63
CA GLY A 108 -20.62 -31.18 7.41
C GLY A 108 -21.68 -30.30 6.78
N HIS A 109 -22.57 -30.87 5.97
CA HIS A 109 -23.66 -30.14 5.33
C HIS A 109 -24.99 -30.31 6.06
N GLU A 110 -25.27 -31.51 6.61
CA GLU A 110 -26.61 -31.91 7.06
C GLU A 110 -26.74 -32.06 8.58
N ALA A 111 -25.67 -31.83 9.36
CA ALA A 111 -25.64 -31.87 10.84
C ALA A 111 -26.16 -33.17 11.51
N VAL A 112 -26.49 -34.21 10.73
CA VAL A 112 -26.99 -35.50 11.20
C VAL A 112 -26.28 -36.62 10.43
N ALA A 113 -25.74 -37.60 11.14
CA ALA A 113 -25.12 -38.79 10.54
C ALA A 113 -25.36 -40.03 11.41
N ALA A 114 -25.55 -41.19 10.77
CA ALA A 114 -25.61 -42.50 11.42
C ALA A 114 -24.29 -43.24 11.17
N ILE A 115 -23.64 -43.70 12.24
CA ILE A 115 -22.28 -44.26 12.19
C ILE A 115 -22.29 -45.61 12.91
N PRO A 116 -21.56 -46.63 12.43
CA PRO A 116 -21.45 -47.92 13.11
C PRO A 116 -20.96 -47.80 14.56
N ALA A 117 -21.51 -48.63 15.45
CA ALA A 117 -21.13 -48.67 16.86
C ALA A 117 -19.64 -49.06 17.01
N GLY A 118 -18.85 -48.21 17.67
CA GLY A 118 -17.40 -48.40 17.87
C GLY A 118 -16.52 -47.39 17.12
N SER A 119 -17.08 -46.62 16.17
CA SER A 119 -16.42 -45.47 15.57
C SER A 119 -16.78 -44.19 16.31
N GLU A 120 -15.77 -43.37 16.63
CA GLU A 120 -15.96 -42.10 17.32
C GLU A 120 -15.64 -40.94 16.38
N ILE A 121 -16.52 -39.92 16.33
CA ILE A 121 -16.21 -38.64 15.70
C ILE A 121 -15.86 -37.65 16.79
N ARG A 122 -14.67 -37.05 16.66
CA ARG A 122 -14.25 -35.92 17.49
C ARG A 122 -14.23 -34.66 16.64
N PHE A 123 -14.82 -33.62 17.20
CA PHE A 123 -14.62 -32.26 16.71
C PHE A 123 -13.43 -31.71 17.49
N GLU A 124 -12.30 -31.56 16.82
CA GLU A 124 -11.17 -30.88 17.44
C GLU A 124 -11.41 -29.37 17.31
N SER A 125 -11.54 -28.71 18.46
CA SER A 125 -11.56 -27.26 18.49
C SER A 125 -10.20 -26.73 18.03
N ALA A 126 -10.21 -25.73 17.14
CA ALA A 126 -9.03 -24.93 16.88
C ALA A 126 -8.44 -24.41 18.20
N ALA A 127 -7.12 -24.36 18.30
CA ALA A 127 -6.42 -23.84 19.47
C ALA A 127 -7.02 -22.48 19.89
N SER A 128 -7.13 -22.24 21.20
CA SER A 128 -7.90 -21.14 21.82
C SER A 128 -7.35 -19.72 21.60
N GLY A 129 -6.68 -19.45 20.48
CA GLY A 129 -6.22 -18.12 20.11
C GLY A 129 -7.39 -17.25 19.64
N GLY A 130 -7.50 -16.02 20.13
CA GLY A 130 -8.50 -15.08 19.63
C GLY A 130 -8.10 -14.44 18.30
N SER A 131 -9.03 -13.75 17.63
CA SER A 131 -8.75 -12.98 16.41
C SER A 131 -7.95 -11.69 16.66
N GLU A 132 -7.67 -11.38 17.94
CA GLU A 132 -7.03 -10.15 18.41
C GLU A 132 -5.66 -9.88 17.78
N PRO A 133 -4.73 -10.86 17.64
CA PRO A 133 -3.41 -10.61 17.06
C PRO A 133 -3.49 -10.17 15.58
N PHE A 134 -4.40 -10.78 14.82
CA PHE A 134 -4.60 -10.41 13.41
C PHE A 134 -5.17 -9.01 13.28
N MET A 135 -6.20 -8.69 14.09
CA MET A 135 -6.78 -7.35 14.12
C MET A 135 -5.78 -6.30 14.62
N ALA A 136 -4.92 -6.63 15.58
CA ALA A 136 -3.88 -5.74 16.06
C ALA A 136 -2.87 -5.39 14.93
N MET A 137 -2.47 -6.38 14.13
CA MET A 137 -1.57 -6.14 12.98
C MET A 137 -2.25 -5.31 11.89
N ILE A 138 -3.51 -5.62 11.54
CA ILE A 138 -4.29 -4.84 10.57
C ILE A 138 -4.40 -3.38 11.04
N ASN A 139 -4.79 -3.16 12.29
CA ASN A 139 -4.92 -1.82 12.86
C ASN A 139 -3.57 -1.08 12.92
N TRP A 140 -2.48 -1.76 13.27
CA TRP A 140 -1.15 -1.16 13.24
C TRP A 140 -0.76 -0.73 11.82
N ALA A 141 -1.05 -1.55 10.81
CA ALA A 141 -0.75 -1.26 9.42
C ALA A 141 -1.56 -0.06 8.89
N GLU A 142 -2.87 -0.03 9.13
CA GLU A 142 -3.77 1.09 8.76
C GLU A 142 -3.32 2.42 9.40
N ARG A 143 -2.98 2.38 10.69
CA ARG A 143 -2.47 3.55 11.42
C ARG A 143 -1.14 4.02 10.87
N THR A 144 -0.25 3.10 10.53
CA THR A 144 1.05 3.41 9.95
C THR A 144 0.90 4.05 8.57
N GLN A 145 0.01 3.52 7.73
CA GLN A 145 -0.30 4.09 6.41
C GLN A 145 -0.89 5.51 6.55
N SER A 146 -1.82 5.72 7.48
CA SER A 146 -2.38 7.05 7.76
C SER A 146 -1.29 8.06 8.17
N LYS A 147 -0.37 7.68 9.07
CA LYS A 147 0.76 8.55 9.49
C LYS A 147 1.68 8.91 8.32
N ILE A 148 1.98 7.94 7.46
CA ILE A 148 2.89 8.14 6.34
C ILE A 148 2.27 9.08 5.30
N ILE A 149 0.98 8.92 4.99
CA ILE A 149 0.31 9.66 3.92
C ILE A 149 -0.19 11.03 4.40
N LEU A 150 -0.82 11.09 5.57
CA LEU A 150 -1.48 12.29 6.08
C LEU A 150 -0.68 13.03 7.14
N GLY A 151 0.43 12.46 7.62
CA GLY A 151 1.20 13.00 8.75
C GLY A 151 0.54 12.78 10.11
N GLY A 152 -0.59 12.06 10.18
CA GLY A 152 -1.34 11.86 11.41
C GLY A 152 -2.39 10.75 11.32
N THR A 153 -3.01 10.40 12.46
CA THR A 153 -4.06 9.37 12.53
C THR A 153 -5.40 9.89 13.04
N LEU A 154 -5.46 11.11 13.59
CA LEU A 154 -6.67 11.57 14.30
C LEU A 154 -7.82 11.93 13.36
N THR A 155 -7.54 12.42 12.16
CA THR A 155 -8.58 12.75 11.18
C THR A 155 -9.21 11.51 10.55
N THR A 156 -8.57 10.33 10.65
CA THR A 156 -9.07 9.06 10.10
C THR A 156 -9.60 8.12 11.17
N GLN A 157 -9.24 8.30 12.45
CA GLN A 157 -9.71 7.52 13.59
C GLN A 157 -10.10 8.43 14.76
N ALA A 158 -11.26 9.06 14.64
CA ALA A 158 -11.90 9.74 15.77
C ALA A 158 -12.60 8.70 16.66
N ASP A 159 -11.83 7.89 17.40
CA ASP A 159 -12.39 7.18 18.55
C ASP A 159 -12.71 8.27 19.58
N GLY A 160 -13.99 8.57 19.77
CA GLY A 160 -14.54 9.71 20.54
C GLY A 160 -14.12 9.84 22.01
N LYS A 161 -13.08 9.13 22.45
CA LYS A 161 -12.48 9.18 23.78
C LYS A 161 -11.22 10.07 23.88
N SER A 162 -10.62 10.52 22.77
CA SER A 162 -9.36 11.31 22.81
C SER A 162 -9.24 12.43 21.76
N SER A 163 -10.35 12.85 21.12
CA SER A 163 -10.32 13.94 20.14
C SER A 163 -10.62 15.28 20.81
N THR A 164 -9.60 15.96 21.32
CA THR A 164 -9.72 17.34 21.82
C THR A 164 -9.53 18.31 20.65
N HIS A 165 -10.28 19.42 20.60
CA HIS A 165 -10.14 20.45 19.55
C HIS A 165 -8.69 20.90 19.34
N ALA A 166 -7.90 21.04 20.41
CA ALA A 166 -6.48 21.39 20.34
C ALA A 166 -5.63 20.35 19.57
N LEU A 167 -5.94 19.06 19.70
CA LEU A 167 -5.23 18.00 19.01
C LEU A 167 -5.61 17.93 17.53
N GLY A 168 -6.87 18.26 17.20
CA GLY A 168 -7.33 18.42 15.82
C GLY A 168 -6.57 19.53 15.07
N ASN A 169 -6.31 20.66 15.73
CA ASN A 169 -5.56 21.78 15.15
C ASN A 169 -4.11 21.39 14.82
N VAL A 170 -3.42 20.72 15.74
CA VAL A 170 -2.04 20.23 15.52
C VAL A 170 -1.96 19.28 14.31
N HIS A 171 -2.95 18.41 14.13
CA HIS A 171 -2.98 17.53 12.96
C HIS A 171 -3.26 18.27 11.65
N ASN A 172 -4.05 19.34 11.69
CA ASN A 172 -4.27 20.19 10.54
C ASN A 172 -3.00 20.95 10.14
N GLU A 173 -2.24 21.45 11.11
CA GLU A 173 -0.93 22.08 10.89
C GLU A 173 0.04 21.10 10.20
N VAL A 174 0.15 19.86 10.69
CA VAL A 174 1.02 18.84 10.05
C VAL A 174 0.58 18.52 8.63
N ARG A 175 -0.74 18.40 8.39
CA ARG A 175 -1.27 18.19 7.04
C ARG A 175 -0.94 19.37 6.13
N HIS A 176 -1.04 20.59 6.66
CA HIS A 176 -0.73 21.81 5.96
C HIS A 176 0.76 21.91 5.59
N ASP A 177 1.64 21.54 6.52
CA ASP A 177 3.09 21.47 6.27
C ASP A 177 3.44 20.50 5.15
N LEU A 178 2.81 19.31 5.14
CA LEU A 178 2.95 18.33 4.07
C LEU A 178 2.48 18.88 2.72
N MET A 179 1.28 19.50 2.67
CA MET A 179 0.75 20.13 1.47
C MET A 179 1.70 21.23 0.95
N THR A 180 2.22 22.07 1.84
CA THR A 180 3.15 23.15 1.51
C THR A 180 4.48 22.60 0.98
N ALA A 181 4.99 21.51 1.57
CA ALA A 181 6.18 20.84 1.08
C ALA A 181 5.96 20.23 -0.32
N ASP A 182 4.82 19.62 -0.59
CA ASP A 182 4.47 19.08 -1.91
C ASP A 182 4.31 20.20 -2.95
N ALA A 183 3.65 21.29 -2.59
CA ALA A 183 3.53 22.48 -3.43
C ALA A 183 4.91 23.02 -3.86
N ARG A 184 5.84 23.17 -2.91
CA ARG A 184 7.23 23.58 -3.17
C ARG A 184 7.97 22.64 -4.11
N GLN A 185 7.72 21.33 -4.02
CA GLN A 185 8.33 20.35 -4.93
C GLN A 185 7.77 20.47 -6.37
N LEU A 186 6.49 20.82 -6.51
CA LEU A 186 5.88 21.09 -7.81
C LEU A 186 6.41 22.37 -8.46
N GLU A 187 6.79 23.39 -7.70
CA GLU A 187 7.38 24.63 -8.25
C GLU A 187 8.63 24.34 -9.10
N GLY A 188 9.46 23.36 -8.69
CA GLY A 188 10.65 22.95 -9.44
C GLY A 188 10.32 22.43 -10.85
N MET A 189 9.20 21.72 -10.99
CA MET A 189 8.69 21.26 -12.28
C MET A 189 8.27 22.45 -13.15
N PHE A 190 7.51 23.40 -12.60
CA PHE A 190 7.09 24.61 -13.32
C PHE A 190 8.25 25.52 -13.70
N LYS A 191 9.32 25.58 -12.89
CA LYS A 191 10.54 26.30 -13.25
C LYS A 191 11.15 25.77 -14.55
N ASN A 192 11.21 24.45 -14.73
CA ASN A 192 11.71 23.83 -15.96
C ASN A 192 10.80 24.15 -17.15
N LEU A 193 9.48 24.18 -16.94
CA LEU A 193 8.50 24.59 -17.96
C LEU A 193 8.72 26.05 -18.41
N ILE A 194 8.90 26.96 -17.46
CA ILE A 194 9.15 28.38 -17.74
C ILE A 194 10.47 28.55 -18.50
N GLN A 195 11.52 27.86 -18.07
CA GLN A 195 12.81 27.86 -18.77
C GLN A 195 12.68 27.38 -20.22
N MET A 196 11.93 26.29 -20.44
CA MET A 196 11.63 25.77 -21.76
C MET A 196 10.94 26.81 -22.65
N LEU A 197 9.88 27.45 -22.13
CA LEU A 197 9.14 28.47 -22.89
C LEU A 197 10.03 29.67 -23.24
N LEU A 198 10.89 30.12 -22.32
CA LEU A 198 11.81 31.22 -22.58
C LEU A 198 12.85 30.85 -23.65
N ALA A 199 13.43 29.65 -23.56
CA ALA A 199 14.40 29.17 -24.54
C ALA A 199 13.79 29.08 -25.95
N LEU A 200 12.55 28.59 -26.07
CA LEU A 200 11.83 28.52 -27.36
C LEU A 200 11.52 29.90 -27.95
N ASN A 201 11.37 30.93 -27.10
CA ASN A 201 11.17 32.33 -27.52
C ASN A 201 12.51 33.08 -27.75
N GLY A 202 13.65 32.38 -27.78
CA GLY A 202 14.97 32.97 -28.04
C GLY A 202 15.68 33.55 -26.81
N HIS A 203 15.13 33.36 -25.61
CA HIS A 203 15.73 33.83 -24.37
C HIS A 203 16.52 32.72 -23.67
N THR A 204 17.70 32.39 -24.19
CA THR A 204 18.53 31.26 -23.72
C THR A 204 19.57 31.64 -22.66
N GLU A 205 19.93 32.92 -22.55
CA GLU A 205 21.00 33.41 -21.65
C GLU A 205 20.51 33.86 -20.27
N ILE A 206 19.26 33.58 -19.92
CA ILE A 206 18.70 33.97 -18.63
C ILE A 206 19.28 33.09 -17.52
N ASN A 207 19.87 33.72 -16.51
CA ASN A 207 20.33 33.02 -15.31
C ASN A 207 19.16 32.25 -14.66
N PRO A 208 19.29 30.92 -14.42
CA PRO A 208 18.22 30.10 -13.84
C PRO A 208 17.72 30.56 -12.47
N HIS A 209 18.49 31.36 -11.72
CA HIS A 209 18.08 31.94 -10.44
C HIS A 209 17.21 33.19 -10.58
N ARG A 210 17.15 33.78 -11.77
CA ARG A 210 16.35 34.97 -12.10
C ARG A 210 15.07 34.65 -12.87
N LEU A 211 14.80 33.37 -13.10
CA LEU A 211 13.57 32.92 -13.76
C LEU A 211 12.35 33.25 -12.88
N PRO A 212 11.23 33.68 -13.49
CA PRO A 212 9.96 33.74 -12.79
C PRO A 212 9.65 32.40 -12.12
N ARG A 213 9.09 32.46 -10.93
CA ARG A 213 8.67 31.27 -10.18
C ARG A 213 7.15 31.22 -10.14
N PHE A 214 6.59 30.10 -10.55
CA PHE A 214 5.24 29.76 -10.19
C PHE A 214 5.24 29.31 -8.73
N VAL A 215 4.49 30.01 -7.87
CA VAL A 215 4.41 29.72 -6.44
C VAL A 215 2.94 29.49 -6.12
N PHE A 216 2.67 28.42 -5.37
CA PHE A 216 1.33 28.18 -4.86
C PHE A 216 1.12 29.03 -3.61
N ASP A 217 0.00 29.75 -3.55
CA ASP A 217 -0.41 30.36 -2.30
C ASP A 217 -0.86 29.25 -1.35
N THR A 218 -0.05 29.01 -0.33
CA THR A 218 -0.25 27.97 0.67
C THR A 218 -0.60 28.58 2.01
N ARG A 219 -0.97 29.86 2.09
CA ARG A 219 -1.39 30.47 3.36
C ARG A 219 -2.75 29.94 3.80
N GLU A 220 -3.00 29.90 5.12
CA GLU A 220 -4.31 29.55 5.64
C GLU A 220 -5.31 30.71 5.44
N ALA A 221 -6.62 30.40 5.38
CA ALA A 221 -7.66 31.40 5.13
C ALA A 221 -7.73 32.49 6.22
N VAL A 222 -7.22 32.22 7.42
CA VAL A 222 -7.11 33.19 8.52
C VAL A 222 -5.97 34.20 8.27
N ASP A 223 -5.02 33.86 7.40
CA ASP A 223 -3.84 34.67 7.05
C ASP A 223 -3.99 35.43 5.72
N LEU A 224 -5.16 35.35 5.08
CA LEU A 224 -5.48 36.14 3.89
C LEU A 224 -6.00 37.53 4.33
N PRO A 225 -5.47 38.63 3.77
CA PRO A 225 -5.85 40.00 4.15
C PRO A 225 -7.30 40.36 3.77
#